data_AF-A0A9D7FZE1-F1
#
_entry.id   AF-A0A9D7FZE1-F1
#
_cell.length_a   1.000
_cell.length_b   1.000
_cell.length_c   1.000
_cell.angle_alpha   90.00
_cell.angle_beta   90.00
_cell.angle_gamma   90.00
#
_symmetry.space_group_name_H-M   'P 1'
#
loop_
_entity.id
_entity.type
_entity.pdbx_description
1 polymer ?
#
loop_
_entity_poly.entity_id
_entity_poly.type
_entity_poly.pdbx_seq_one_letter_code
_entity_poly.pdbx_strand_id
1 'polypeptide(L)'
;MCGGELACLKDFVQTQGIGSLRVMEATEYDPDQFLKTLETELGVKTEIIPNDQFMVNRQEFAEWFNSADDTSMEAFYRKRRRETGVLMQEDQPLGGDGIMMPKTVSPQPATCRSRIPLFSSRCNHTACH
;
A
#
# COMPACT_ATOMS: atom_id res chain seq x y z
N MET A 1 -18.46 11.99 -12.97
CA MET A 1 -17.17 11.32 -13.27
C MET A 1 -16.78 11.67 -14.69
N CYS A 2 -15.49 11.96 -14.91
CA CYS A 2 -14.93 12.70 -16.05
C CYS A 2 -15.09 11.97 -17.39
N GLY A 3 -15.98 12.44 -18.28
CA GLY A 3 -16.15 11.85 -19.62
C GLY A 3 -15.03 12.20 -20.62
N GLY A 4 -14.09 13.08 -20.25
CA GLY A 4 -13.02 13.55 -21.15
C GLY A 4 -11.83 12.60 -21.26
N GLU A 5 -11.47 11.91 -20.19
CA GLU A 5 -10.25 11.09 -20.14
C GLU A 5 -10.35 9.84 -21.01
N LEU A 6 -11.50 9.13 -20.94
CA LEU A 6 -11.75 7.96 -21.77
C LEU A 6 -11.81 8.31 -23.26
N ALA A 7 -12.38 9.46 -23.60
CA ALA A 7 -12.44 9.94 -24.99
C ALA A 7 -11.05 10.19 -25.56
N CYS A 8 -10.17 10.83 -24.79
CA CYS A 8 -8.77 11.07 -25.19
C CYS A 8 -8.00 9.75 -25.35
N LEU A 9 -8.15 8.82 -24.39
CA LEU A 9 -7.51 7.51 -24.47
C LEU A 9 -7.96 6.72 -25.70
N LYS A 10 -9.26 6.74 -26.00
CA LYS A 10 -9.84 6.08 -27.16
C LYS A 10 -9.31 6.64 -28.47
N ASP A 11 -9.27 7.97 -28.60
CA ASP A 11 -8.71 8.64 -29.77
C ASP A 11 -7.23 8.28 -29.98
N PHE A 12 -6.45 8.25 -28.89
CA PHE A 12 -5.05 7.85 -28.93
C PHE A 12 -4.86 6.40 -29.39
N VAL A 13 -5.64 5.46 -28.84
CA VAL A 13 -5.59 4.04 -29.22
C VAL A 13 -5.90 3.85 -30.71
N GLN A 14 -6.90 4.56 -31.22
CA GLN A 14 -7.28 4.51 -32.63
C GLN A 14 -6.23 5.14 -33.54
N THR A 15 -5.72 6.32 -33.17
CA THR A 15 -4.74 7.07 -33.96
C THR A 15 -3.41 6.33 -34.08
N GLN A 16 -2.99 5.66 -33.01
CA GLN A 16 -1.74 4.89 -32.99
C GLN A 16 -1.90 3.45 -33.49
N GLY A 17 -3.13 2.99 -33.76
CA GLY A 17 -3.40 1.62 -34.21
C GLY A 17 -2.99 0.56 -33.18
N ILE A 18 -3.19 0.85 -31.89
CA ILE A 18 -2.79 -0.07 -30.80
C ILE A 18 -3.72 -1.29 -30.80
N GLY A 19 -3.16 -2.49 -30.97
CA GLY A 19 -3.94 -3.74 -31.02
C GLY A 19 -4.26 -4.35 -29.65
N SER A 20 -3.53 -3.96 -28.60
CA SER A 20 -3.76 -4.45 -27.24
C SER A 20 -3.23 -3.51 -26.18
N LEU A 21 -3.92 -3.42 -25.05
CA LEU A 21 -3.53 -2.65 -23.88
C LEU A 21 -3.20 -3.59 -22.71
N ARG A 22 -2.15 -3.27 -21.95
CA ARG A 22 -1.83 -3.94 -20.68
C ARG A 22 -1.91 -2.92 -19.56
N VAL A 23 -2.68 -3.24 -18.52
CA VAL A 23 -2.88 -2.37 -17.36
C VAL A 23 -2.67 -3.16 -16.08
N MET A 24 -2.07 -2.53 -15.08
CA MET A 24 -1.89 -3.14 -13.76
C MET A 24 -3.20 -3.08 -12.97
N GLU A 25 -3.46 -4.11 -12.14
CA GLU A 25 -4.58 -4.11 -11.21
C GLU A 25 -4.60 -2.87 -10.31
N ALA A 26 -5.75 -2.22 -10.21
CA ALA A 26 -5.94 -1.08 -9.33
C ALA A 26 -6.05 -1.50 -7.86
N THR A 27 -5.60 -0.64 -6.95
CA THR A 27 -5.64 -0.88 -5.49
C THR A 27 -6.96 -0.50 -4.84
N GLU A 28 -7.82 0.20 -5.57
CA GLU A 28 -9.12 0.71 -5.13
C GLU A 28 -10.25 0.05 -5.92
N TYR A 29 -11.44 -0.02 -5.32
CA TYR A 29 -12.57 -0.71 -5.93
C TYR A 29 -13.09 -0.03 -7.20
N ASP A 30 -13.36 1.27 -7.17
CA ASP A 30 -13.97 1.96 -8.32
C ASP A 30 -13.07 1.96 -9.56
N PRO A 31 -11.75 2.25 -9.46
CA PRO A 31 -10.85 2.14 -10.60
C PRO A 31 -10.70 0.70 -11.11
N ASP A 32 -10.71 -0.31 -10.22
CA ASP A 32 -10.65 -1.73 -10.61
C ASP A 32 -11.87 -2.13 -11.45
N GLN A 33 -13.07 -1.64 -11.09
CA GLN A 33 -14.27 -1.84 -11.91
C GLN A 33 -14.17 -1.11 -13.26
N PHE A 34 -13.63 0.10 -13.29
CA PHE A 34 -13.41 0.83 -14.54
C PHE A 34 -12.41 0.13 -15.47
N LEU A 35 -11.32 -0.42 -14.95
CA LEU A 35 -10.36 -1.19 -15.77
C LEU A 35 -11.02 -2.38 -16.47
N LYS A 36 -11.99 -3.02 -15.82
CA LYS A 36 -12.76 -4.14 -16.41
C LYS A 36 -13.68 -3.71 -17.55
N THR A 37 -14.06 -2.44 -17.65
CA THR A 37 -14.89 -1.94 -18.75
C THR A 37 -14.05 -1.47 -19.94
N LEU A 38 -12.74 -1.27 -19.78
CA LEU A 38 -11.86 -0.68 -20.82
C LEU A 38 -11.85 -1.47 -22.13
N GLU A 39 -11.89 -2.80 -22.09
CA GLU A 39 -11.91 -3.61 -23.30
C GLU A 39 -13.14 -3.30 -24.17
N THR A 40 -14.31 -3.20 -23.54
CA THR A 40 -15.57 -2.83 -24.21
C THR A 40 -15.56 -1.38 -24.70
N GLU A 41 -15.02 -0.46 -23.90
CA GLU A 41 -15.01 0.97 -24.21
C GLU A 41 -14.05 1.33 -25.36
N LEU A 42 -12.87 0.69 -25.39
CA LEU A 42 -11.80 0.94 -26.36
C LEU A 42 -11.91 0.05 -27.60
N GLY A 43 -12.56 -1.12 -27.51
CA GLY A 43 -12.67 -2.08 -28.60
C GLY A 43 -11.36 -2.80 -28.95
N VAL A 44 -10.39 -2.78 -28.02
CA VAL A 44 -9.09 -3.46 -28.15
C VAL A 44 -8.88 -4.38 -26.97
N LYS A 45 -8.19 -5.50 -27.21
CA LYS A 45 -7.89 -6.48 -26.16
C LYS A 45 -7.19 -5.79 -24.99
N THR A 46 -7.75 -5.89 -23.79
CA THR A 46 -7.16 -5.31 -22.58
C THR A 46 -6.80 -6.43 -21.60
N GLU A 47 -5.54 -6.51 -21.22
CA GLU A 47 -5.03 -7.50 -20.28
C GLU A 47 -4.71 -6.81 -18.94
N ILE A 48 -5.41 -7.23 -17.88
CA ILE A 48 -5.15 -6.78 -16.52
C ILE A 48 -4.09 -7.69 -15.91
N ILE A 49 -2.94 -7.11 -15.55
CA ILE A 49 -1.79 -7.83 -14.95
C ILE A 49 -1.72 -7.60 -13.44
N PRO A 50 -1.20 -8.58 -12.65
CA PRO A 50 -1.06 -8.43 -11.21
C PRO A 50 -0.25 -7.20 -10.81
N ASN A 51 -0.62 -6.60 -9.68
CA ASN A 51 0.08 -5.45 -9.13
C ASN A 51 1.37 -5.88 -8.39
N ASP A 52 2.52 -5.35 -8.82
CA ASP A 52 3.85 -5.67 -8.29
C ASP A 52 4.30 -4.77 -7.12
N GLN A 53 3.48 -3.80 -6.71
CA GLN A 53 3.74 -2.95 -5.56
C GLN A 53 3.55 -3.69 -4.22
N PHE A 54 2.92 -4.87 -4.24
CA PHE A 54 2.71 -5.71 -3.06
C PHE A 54 3.56 -6.99 -3.14
N MET A 55 4.09 -7.42 -1.98
CA MET A 55 4.84 -8.67 -1.88
C MET A 55 3.98 -9.93 -2.04
N VAL A 56 2.66 -9.78 -2.01
CA VAL A 56 1.66 -10.86 -2.10
C VAL A 56 0.61 -10.39 -3.07
N ASN A 57 0.29 -11.21 -4.07
CA ASN A 57 -0.78 -10.86 -4.99
C ASN A 57 -2.16 -11.02 -4.31
N ARG A 58 -3.18 -10.38 -4.87
CA ARG A 58 -4.54 -10.36 -4.30
C ARG A 58 -5.12 -11.77 -4.17
N GLN A 59 -4.85 -12.64 -5.15
CA GLN A 59 -5.37 -14.00 -5.20
C GLN A 59 -4.76 -14.88 -4.10
N GLU A 60 -3.44 -14.92 -3.96
CA GLU A 60 -2.72 -15.63 -2.91
C GLU A 60 -3.16 -15.20 -1.52
N PHE A 61 -3.38 -13.90 -1.33
CA PHE A 61 -3.90 -13.38 -0.06
C PHE A 61 -5.31 -13.91 0.23
N ALA A 62 -6.20 -13.90 -0.77
CA ALA A 62 -7.56 -14.42 -0.62
C ALA A 62 -7.57 -15.94 -0.38
N GLU A 63 -6.74 -16.70 -1.08
CA GLU A 63 -6.58 -18.15 -0.89
C GLU A 63 -6.10 -18.48 0.53
N TRP A 64 -5.11 -17.73 1.03
CA TRP A 64 -4.67 -17.87 2.41
C TRP A 64 -5.77 -17.51 3.40
N PHE A 65 -6.44 -16.36 3.23
CA PHE A 65 -7.47 -15.90 4.15
C PHE A 65 -8.64 -16.90 4.27
N ASN A 66 -9.02 -17.55 3.17
CA ASN A 66 -10.11 -18.52 3.14
C ASN A 66 -9.72 -19.91 3.69
N SER A 67 -8.42 -20.23 3.76
CA SER A 67 -7.93 -21.54 4.20
C SER A 67 -7.25 -21.52 5.58
N ALA A 68 -6.94 -20.34 6.12
CA ALA A 68 -6.23 -20.21 7.39
C ALA A 68 -7.16 -20.40 8.60
N ASP A 69 -6.68 -21.16 9.57
CA ASP A 69 -7.33 -21.31 10.89
C ASP A 69 -7.29 -20.01 11.71
N ASP A 70 -6.24 -19.20 11.52
CA ASP A 70 -6.08 -17.88 12.12
C ASP A 70 -5.83 -16.82 11.03
N THR A 71 -6.75 -15.87 10.90
CA THR A 71 -6.69 -14.74 9.96
C THR A 71 -6.04 -13.49 10.57
N SER A 72 -5.41 -13.62 11.74
CA SER A 72 -4.67 -12.53 12.37
C SER A 72 -3.51 -12.04 11.49
N MET A 73 -3.23 -10.73 11.57
CA MET A 73 -2.10 -10.12 10.89
C MET A 73 -0.76 -10.72 11.35
N GLU A 74 -0.69 -11.20 12.60
CA GLU A 74 0.50 -11.87 13.12
C GLU A 74 0.76 -13.20 12.42
N ALA A 75 -0.28 -14.04 12.27
CA ALA A 75 -0.18 -15.31 11.53
C ALA A 75 0.24 -15.07 10.07
N PHE A 76 -0.33 -14.04 9.43
CA PHE A 76 0.05 -13.63 8.08
C PHE A 76 1.54 -13.26 7.99
N TYR A 77 2.04 -12.38 8.86
CA TYR A 77 3.46 -12.00 8.85
C TYR A 77 4.39 -13.17 9.17
N ARG A 78 3.98 -14.09 10.06
CA ARG A 78 4.70 -15.35 10.34
C ARG A 78 4.91 -16.17 9.07
N LYS A 79 3.83 -16.41 8.31
CA LYS A 79 3.88 -17.10 7.03
C LYS A 79 4.80 -16.39 6.04
N ARG A 80 4.63 -15.08 5.86
CA ARG A 80 5.39 -14.31 4.87
C ARG A 80 6.89 -14.23 5.15
N ARG A 81 7.34 -14.11 6.40
CA ARG A 81 8.79 -14.13 6.66
C ARG A 81 9.43 -15.49 6.44
N ARG A 82 8.73 -16.59 6.76
CA ARG A 82 9.22 -17.94 6.45
C ARG A 82 9.37 -18.13 4.94
N GLU A 83 8.38 -17.69 4.16
CA GLU A 83 8.39 -17.81 2.70
C GLU A 83 9.45 -16.91 2.04
N THR A 84 9.70 -15.72 2.57
CA THR A 84 10.62 -14.73 1.98
C THR A 84 12.05 -14.80 2.55
N GLY A 85 12.25 -15.48 3.67
CA GLY A 85 13.53 -15.53 4.39
C GLY A 85 13.94 -14.19 5.05
N VAL A 86 13.09 -13.17 5.00
CA VAL A 86 13.41 -11.83 5.54
C VAL A 86 13.50 -11.92 7.06
N LEU A 87 14.65 -11.53 7.61
CA LEU A 87 14.95 -11.59 9.05
C LEU A 87 14.78 -13.01 9.63
N MET A 88 15.18 -14.02 8.88
CA MET A 88 15.20 -15.43 9.31
C MET A 88 16.63 -15.97 9.34
N GLN A 89 16.92 -16.85 10.30
CA GLN A 89 18.14 -17.65 10.41
C GLN A 89 17.73 -19.10 10.63
N GLU A 90 18.06 -19.99 9.68
CA GLU A 90 17.80 -21.45 9.78
C GLU A 90 16.37 -21.78 10.26
N ASP A 91 15.36 -21.16 9.64
CA ASP A 91 13.92 -21.27 9.95
C ASP A 91 13.43 -20.64 11.27
N GLN A 92 14.30 -19.94 11.99
CA GLN A 92 13.93 -19.14 13.16
C GLN A 92 14.00 -17.63 12.88
N PRO A 93 13.11 -16.80 13.49
CA PRO A 93 13.23 -15.36 13.37
C PRO A 93 14.53 -14.88 14.01
N LEU A 94 15.25 -14.01 13.30
CA LEU A 94 16.46 -13.36 13.80
C LEU A 94 16.11 -12.53 15.05
N GLY A 95 16.75 -12.82 16.19
CA GLY A 95 16.51 -12.10 17.46
C GLY A 95 15.88 -12.92 18.59
N GLY A 96 15.59 -14.21 18.39
CA GLY A 96 15.28 -15.18 19.45
C GLY A 96 13.90 -15.07 20.13
N ASP A 97 13.28 -13.89 20.11
CA ASP A 97 11.92 -13.71 20.61
C ASP A 97 10.91 -14.08 19.52
N GLY A 98 10.10 -15.10 19.79
CA GLY A 98 9.06 -15.61 18.89
C GLY A 98 7.93 -14.63 18.54
N ILE A 99 8.10 -13.32 18.79
CA ILE A 99 7.17 -12.24 18.41
C ILE A 99 7.81 -11.48 17.25
N MET A 100 7.17 -11.53 16.10
CA MET A 100 7.74 -10.97 14.86
C MET A 100 7.52 -9.47 14.69
N MET A 101 6.78 -8.83 15.60
CA MET A 101 6.68 -7.37 15.66
C MET A 101 7.64 -6.81 16.71
N PRO A 102 8.38 -5.73 16.42
CA PRO A 102 9.19 -5.08 17.45
C PRO A 102 8.25 -4.63 18.58
N LYS A 103 8.60 -4.94 19.83
CA LYS A 103 7.95 -4.33 21.00
C LYS A 103 8.38 -2.87 21.07
N THR A 104 7.70 -2.01 20.33
CA THR A 104 8.08 -0.59 20.20
C THR A 104 7.47 0.28 21.32
N VAL A 105 6.75 -0.31 22.27
CA VAL A 105 6.24 0.43 23.43
C VAL A 105 7.32 0.50 24.50
N SER A 106 8.36 1.27 24.23
CA SER A 106 9.17 1.87 25.30
C SER A 106 8.54 3.21 25.66
N PRO A 107 8.24 3.50 26.95
CA PRO A 107 7.89 4.85 27.33
C PRO A 107 9.02 5.79 26.87
N GLN A 108 8.65 6.93 26.28
CA GLN A 108 9.66 7.93 25.95
C GLN A 108 10.47 8.26 27.22
N PRO A 109 11.81 8.30 27.17
CA PRO A 109 12.59 8.66 28.33
C PRO A 109 12.21 10.08 28.76
N ALA A 110 12.07 10.30 30.07
CA ALA A 110 11.67 11.59 30.65
C ALA A 110 12.58 12.78 30.29
N THR A 111 13.73 12.49 29.66
CA THR A 111 14.69 13.47 29.13
C THR A 111 14.24 14.12 27.82
N CYS A 112 13.23 13.59 27.12
CA CYS A 112 12.64 14.20 25.93
C CYS A 112 11.58 15.25 26.30
N ARG A 113 11.94 16.17 27.19
CA ARG A 113 11.15 17.39 27.43
C ARG A 113 11.51 18.35 26.31
N SER A 114 10.92 18.18 25.14
CA SER A 114 10.98 19.22 24.12
C SER A 114 10.46 20.48 24.79
N ARG A 115 11.36 21.44 25.03
CA ARG A 115 10.99 22.81 25.37
C ARG A 115 10.48 23.42 24.06
N ILE A 116 9.37 22.91 23.55
CA ILE A 116 8.54 23.64 22.61
C ILE A 116 8.12 24.86 23.43
N PRO A 117 8.58 26.09 23.11
CA PRO A 117 8.03 27.24 23.77
C PRO A 117 6.57 27.28 23.34
N LEU A 118 5.68 26.86 24.23
CA LEU A 118 4.28 27.26 24.16
C LEU A 118 4.34 28.77 24.02
N PHE A 119 3.93 29.27 22.85
CA PHE A 119 3.91 30.68 22.50
C PHE A 119 3.22 31.42 23.65
N SER A 120 4.00 32.00 24.56
CA SER A 120 3.45 32.74 25.68
C SER A 120 3.05 34.08 25.10
N SER A 121 1.80 34.19 24.70
CA SER A 121 1.13 35.45 24.42
C SER A 121 1.17 36.31 25.69
N ARG A 122 2.24 37.08 25.84
CA ARG A 122 2.26 38.30 26.65
C ARG A 122 2.98 39.37 25.85
N CYS A 123 2.19 40.13 25.11
CA CYS A 123 2.47 41.54 24.91
C CYS A 123 2.90 42.17 26.25
N ASN A 124 4.00 42.90 26.25
CA ASN A 124 4.05 44.18 26.94
C ASN A 124 5.00 45.10 26.16
N HIS A 125 4.37 46.03 25.46
CA HIS A 125 4.99 47.12 24.73
C HIS A 125 5.48 48.14 25.76
N THR A 126 6.77 48.14 26.11
CA THR A 126 7.43 49.34 26.65
C THR A 126 8.94 49.12 26.69
N ALA A 127 9.69 50.17 26.33
CA ALA A 127 11.14 50.28 26.29
C ALA A 127 11.86 49.73 25.03
N CYS A 128 11.53 50.29 23.86
CA CYS A 128 12.57 50.67 22.91
C CYS A 128 12.96 52.11 23.23
N HIS A 129 14.19 52.33 23.69
CA HIS A 129 14.96 53.56 23.52
C HIS A 129 16.44 53.22 23.50
#